data_AF-A0A545TF88-F1
#
_entry.id   AF-A0A545TF88-F1
#
_cell.length_a   1.000
_cell.length_b   1.000
_cell.length_c   1.000
_cell.angle_alpha   90.00
_cell.angle_beta   90.00
_cell.angle_gamma   90.00
#
_symmetry.space_group_name_H-M   'P 1'
#
loop_
_entity.id
_entity.type
_entity.pdbx_description
1 polymer ?
#
loop_
_entity_poly.entity_id
_entity_poly.type
_entity_poly.pdbx_seq_one_letter_code
_entity_poly.pdbx_strand_id
1 'polypeptide(L)'
;MRKPISRLSLDTRFTGFLAAAILIAGSSFAAGQSLPSSVPELPVLTQTGPWPVISQMAVFRDRLWFTNSVKGVDHNSAEIYSYNPATQETRYERHLWSQDAGTPFVTNGLLYWPSEDPRLSPGWGDFQVTNGEDWATGQITTARMFHVFAMAELKGKLVAATSGWRAGLQVSSDQGRTWRQAYDHPTPDRRVSRIVDLVEVGGVLVGHLRGPEGRKMVRYDGTRVSDLPDWPRDLPMSEVVRHGNEVYGIIRREDGAAVWRSNGARSEAVTETRPGWRPFDLASDGSRLWAISDSASGGQLWRSENGTDWTLAGNLADGEPFDVIASADWVYIGGAGADGQGILWGFQHGTSRSGGSEITPLPELKPKPKMRITDWTAQAQALDEALRDPQSYAAFGRPIRNLAYDAATSSPPKDFFNRLLETPRPAGRMNPFRDVVVEPAGDIGASITLWAMAVSGQGRVPPDMIAAPWTKAENGAAKYFDPQQAAMWAAAELAQKDAETIDALISRLVQPNDPLWLKGDAIGALSILTGQRFGFNLQNWQSWWRQARPDWQKS
;
A
#
# COMPACT_ATOMS: atom_id res chain seq x y z
N MET A 1 17.04 6.87 -23.87
CA MET A 1 16.48 5.65 -24.48
C MET A 1 16.50 4.55 -23.44
N ARG A 2 15.36 4.33 -22.76
CA ARG A 2 15.20 3.37 -21.67
C ARG A 2 14.82 2.00 -22.26
N LYS A 3 15.44 0.93 -21.77
CA LYS A 3 15.05 -0.45 -22.11
C LYS A 3 13.67 -0.75 -21.51
N PRO A 4 12.81 -1.55 -22.17
CA PRO A 4 11.57 -2.01 -21.58
C PRO A 4 11.85 -2.86 -20.34
N ILE A 5 11.03 -2.66 -19.32
CA ILE A 5 11.02 -3.44 -18.08
C ILE A 5 10.58 -4.86 -18.45
N SER A 6 11.55 -5.76 -18.60
CA SER A 6 11.26 -7.19 -18.66
C SER A 6 11.03 -7.68 -17.24
N ARG A 7 9.87 -8.29 -16.99
CA ARG A 7 9.61 -9.03 -15.75
C ARG A 7 10.73 -10.06 -15.57
N LEU A 8 11.34 -10.06 -14.39
CA LEU A 8 12.27 -11.09 -13.92
C LEU A 8 11.69 -12.48 -14.24
N SER A 9 12.42 -13.20 -15.09
CA SER A 9 12.19 -14.60 -15.39
C SER A 9 12.33 -15.41 -14.10
N LEU A 10 11.29 -16.19 -13.79
CA LEU A 10 11.47 -17.44 -13.07
C LEU A 10 12.32 -18.35 -13.97
N ASP A 11 13.47 -18.76 -13.47
CA ASP A 11 14.38 -19.71 -14.11
C ASP A 11 13.64 -20.96 -14.58
N THR A 12 13.66 -21.23 -15.88
CA THR A 12 13.58 -22.60 -16.39
C THR A 12 14.36 -22.68 -17.70
N ARG A 13 15.46 -23.45 -17.68
CA ARG A 13 16.32 -23.71 -18.84
C ARG A 13 15.51 -24.44 -19.91
N PHE A 14 15.56 -23.97 -21.16
CA PHE A 14 15.11 -24.76 -22.32
C PHE A 14 16.13 -24.67 -23.46
N THR A 15 16.77 -25.81 -23.72
CA THR A 15 17.41 -26.17 -24.99
C THR A 15 16.35 -26.36 -26.08
N GLY A 16 16.65 -25.90 -27.29
CA GLY A 16 15.68 -25.71 -28.38
C GLY A 16 15.22 -26.95 -29.14
N PHE A 17 14.29 -26.74 -30.09
CA PHE A 17 14.36 -27.19 -31.49
C PHE A 17 13.20 -26.59 -32.32
N LEU A 18 13.40 -26.63 -33.64
CA LEU A 18 12.72 -25.98 -34.78
C LEU A 18 11.22 -26.24 -35.01
N ALA A 19 10.57 -25.18 -35.54
CA ALA A 19 9.66 -25.07 -36.70
C ALA A 19 8.82 -26.26 -37.20
N ALA A 20 7.51 -26.01 -37.38
CA ALA A 20 6.78 -26.37 -38.60
C ALA A 20 5.50 -25.51 -38.76
N ALA A 21 5.38 -24.85 -39.91
CA ALA A 21 4.19 -24.15 -40.37
C ALA A 21 3.22 -25.15 -41.03
N ILE A 22 1.91 -25.01 -40.78
CA ILE A 22 0.86 -25.57 -41.65
C ILE A 22 -0.24 -24.52 -41.84
N LEU A 23 -0.33 -24.05 -43.09
CA LEU A 23 -1.46 -23.36 -43.70
C LEU A 23 -2.50 -24.42 -44.11
N ILE A 24 -3.76 -24.27 -43.70
CA ILE A 24 -4.91 -24.75 -44.50
C ILE A 24 -6.04 -23.72 -44.41
N ALA A 25 -6.53 -23.35 -45.59
CA ALA A 25 -7.56 -22.38 -45.86
C ALA A 25 -8.98 -22.96 -45.80
N GLY A 26 -9.94 -22.09 -45.48
CA GLY A 26 -11.20 -21.97 -46.21
C GLY A 26 -12.38 -22.83 -45.77
N SER A 27 -13.43 -22.19 -45.24
CA SER A 27 -14.82 -22.38 -45.68
C SER A 27 -15.71 -21.26 -45.12
N SER A 28 -16.31 -20.51 -46.03
CA SER A 28 -17.22 -19.41 -45.82
C SER A 28 -18.62 -19.89 -45.42
N PHE A 29 -19.25 -19.24 -44.45
CA PHE A 29 -20.71 -19.14 -44.37
C PHE A 29 -21.14 -17.69 -44.10
N ALA A 30 -22.30 -17.36 -44.67
CA ALA A 30 -22.73 -16.04 -45.09
C ALA A 30 -23.29 -15.14 -43.98
N ALA A 31 -23.26 -13.85 -44.32
CA ALA A 31 -23.79 -12.67 -43.67
C ALA A 31 -25.21 -12.80 -43.09
N GLY A 32 -25.49 -12.03 -42.03
CA GLY A 32 -26.87 -11.80 -41.64
C GLY A 32 -27.18 -11.06 -40.35
N GLN A 33 -26.21 -10.60 -39.55
CA GLN A 33 -26.44 -9.57 -38.54
C GLN A 33 -25.24 -8.63 -38.52
N SER A 34 -25.49 -7.36 -38.75
CA SER A 34 -24.52 -6.28 -38.56
C SER A 34 -24.04 -6.32 -37.11
N LEU A 35 -22.84 -6.86 -36.89
CA LEU A 35 -22.12 -6.73 -35.63
C LEU A 35 -22.03 -5.24 -35.30
N PRO A 36 -22.28 -4.82 -34.04
CA PRO A 36 -21.94 -3.48 -33.62
C PRO A 36 -20.48 -3.19 -33.99
N SER A 37 -20.33 -2.15 -34.79
CA SER A 37 -19.11 -1.47 -35.15
C SER A 37 -18.21 -1.25 -33.92
N SER A 38 -16.99 -1.80 -33.97
CA SER A 38 -15.83 -1.56 -33.08
C SER A 38 -16.10 -1.49 -31.57
N VAL A 39 -15.53 -2.43 -30.82
CA VAL A 39 -15.38 -2.31 -29.35
C VAL A 39 -14.80 -0.94 -29.01
N PRO A 40 -15.45 -0.15 -28.13
CA PRO A 40 -15.01 1.22 -27.86
C PRO A 40 -13.67 1.26 -27.12
N GLU A 41 -12.88 2.29 -27.39
CA GLU A 41 -11.74 2.66 -26.54
C GLU A 41 -12.26 3.46 -25.34
N LEU A 42 -11.81 3.10 -24.13
CA LEU A 42 -12.20 3.81 -22.92
C LEU A 42 -11.40 5.12 -22.78
N PRO A 43 -12.03 6.22 -22.37
CA PRO A 43 -11.34 7.49 -22.27
C PRO A 43 -10.37 7.50 -21.09
N VAL A 44 -9.23 8.15 -21.31
CA VAL A 44 -8.27 8.48 -20.24
C VAL A 44 -8.85 9.66 -19.44
N LEU A 45 -9.02 9.45 -18.14
CA LEU A 45 -9.53 10.46 -17.21
C LEU A 45 -8.39 11.31 -16.64
N THR A 46 -7.25 10.70 -16.36
CA THR A 46 -6.05 11.42 -15.89
C THR A 46 -4.79 10.60 -16.09
N GLN A 47 -3.65 11.29 -16.14
CA GLN A 47 -2.33 10.71 -15.94
C GLN A 47 -1.69 11.43 -14.76
N THR A 48 -1.13 10.68 -13.82
CA THR A 48 -0.49 11.23 -12.63
C THR A 48 0.83 10.56 -12.36
N GLY A 49 1.72 11.31 -11.72
CA GLY A 49 3.08 10.90 -11.54
C GLY A 49 3.74 11.61 -10.37
N PRO A 50 4.92 11.11 -9.98
CA PRO A 50 5.91 10.64 -10.95
C PRO A 50 6.02 9.12 -11.07
N TRP A 51 5.18 8.36 -10.38
CA TRP A 51 5.27 6.90 -10.36
C TRP A 51 4.51 6.27 -11.52
N PRO A 52 4.92 5.08 -11.97
CA PRO A 52 4.42 4.52 -13.21
C PRO A 52 3.04 3.90 -13.12
N VAL A 53 2.47 3.64 -11.93
CA VAL A 53 1.22 2.86 -11.83
C VAL A 53 0.19 3.59 -10.99
N ILE A 54 -1.06 3.64 -11.47
CA ILE A 54 -2.25 3.89 -10.63
C ILE A 54 -2.86 2.54 -10.22
N SER A 55 -3.13 2.38 -8.93
CA SER A 55 -3.69 1.15 -8.34
C SER A 55 -4.24 1.41 -6.94
N GLN A 56 -4.71 0.35 -6.26
CA GLN A 56 -5.24 0.38 -4.91
C GLN A 56 -6.31 1.45 -4.81
N MET A 57 -7.41 1.22 -5.50
CA MET A 57 -8.48 2.21 -5.68
C MET A 57 -9.63 2.02 -4.70
N ALA A 58 -10.28 3.12 -4.32
CA ALA A 58 -11.50 3.14 -3.52
C ALA A 58 -12.42 4.29 -3.95
N VAL A 59 -13.71 4.03 -4.10
CA VAL A 59 -14.70 5.10 -4.24
C VAL A 59 -15.10 5.58 -2.84
N PHE A 60 -14.90 6.86 -2.56
CA PHE A 60 -15.19 7.45 -1.26
C PHE A 60 -15.57 8.92 -1.40
N ARG A 61 -16.75 9.28 -0.90
CA ARG A 61 -17.32 10.65 -0.93
C ARG A 61 -17.26 11.28 -2.33
N ASP A 62 -17.92 10.62 -3.28
CA ASP A 62 -18.11 11.09 -4.67
C ASP A 62 -16.83 11.23 -5.49
N ARG A 63 -15.70 10.73 -4.95
CA ARG A 63 -14.40 10.77 -5.60
C ARG A 63 -13.87 9.35 -5.70
N LEU A 64 -13.11 9.12 -6.76
CA LEU A 64 -12.20 7.99 -6.80
C LEU A 64 -10.94 8.40 -6.03
N TRP A 65 -10.50 7.57 -5.10
CA TRP A 65 -9.20 7.69 -4.45
C TRP A 65 -8.32 6.55 -4.91
N PHE A 66 -7.03 6.81 -5.10
CA PHE A 66 -6.11 5.83 -5.63
C PHE A 66 -4.67 6.11 -5.23
N THR A 67 -3.84 5.08 -5.31
CA THR A 67 -2.40 5.18 -5.11
C THR A 67 -1.68 5.32 -6.44
N ASN A 68 -0.74 6.26 -6.52
CA ASN A 68 0.32 6.28 -7.53
C ASN A 68 1.60 5.73 -6.91
N SER A 69 2.09 4.59 -7.41
CA SER A 69 3.26 3.89 -6.86
C SER A 69 4.07 3.16 -7.93
N VAL A 70 5.26 2.71 -7.54
CA VAL A 70 6.07 1.76 -8.33
C VAL A 70 5.60 0.36 -7.95
N LYS A 71 5.34 -0.52 -8.92
CA LYS A 71 4.97 -1.92 -8.65
C LYS A 71 6.15 -2.86 -8.88
N GLY A 72 6.24 -3.91 -8.06
CA GLY A 72 7.22 -4.99 -8.21
C GLY A 72 8.45 -4.83 -7.32
N VAL A 73 9.60 -5.36 -7.75
CA VAL A 73 10.86 -5.27 -6.99
C VAL A 73 11.34 -3.81 -7.04
N ASP A 74 11.77 -3.28 -5.90
CA ASP A 74 12.16 -1.88 -5.71
C ASP A 74 11.02 -0.84 -5.78
N HIS A 75 9.80 -1.23 -5.37
CA HIS A 75 8.81 -0.22 -5.00
C HIS A 75 9.37 0.63 -3.84
N ASN A 76 9.19 1.95 -3.89
CA ASN A 76 9.85 2.85 -2.93
C ASN A 76 8.97 4.01 -2.44
N SER A 77 7.80 4.22 -3.04
CA SER A 77 6.88 5.28 -2.63
C SER A 77 5.44 4.96 -3.04
N ALA A 78 4.51 5.42 -2.22
CA ALA A 78 3.09 5.43 -2.48
C ALA A 78 2.50 6.80 -2.17
N GLU A 79 1.90 7.41 -3.19
CA GLU A 79 1.20 8.69 -3.10
C GLU A 79 -0.28 8.48 -3.29
N ILE A 80 -1.10 9.08 -2.44
CA ILE A 80 -2.55 9.08 -2.59
C ILE A 80 -2.99 10.30 -3.39
N TYR A 81 -3.82 10.03 -4.39
CA TYR A 81 -4.52 11.03 -5.16
C TYR A 81 -6.03 10.79 -5.07
N SER A 82 -6.81 11.81 -5.42
CA SER A 82 -8.23 11.67 -5.68
C SER A 82 -8.62 12.30 -7.00
N TYR A 83 -9.57 11.69 -7.71
CA TYR A 83 -10.18 12.19 -8.92
C TYR A 83 -11.65 12.51 -8.66
N ASN A 84 -12.07 13.72 -9.02
CA ASN A 84 -13.46 14.13 -8.96
C ASN A 84 -14.11 13.99 -10.35
N PRO A 85 -15.02 13.02 -10.57
CA PRO A 85 -15.68 12.87 -11.86
C PRO A 85 -16.54 14.07 -12.26
N ALA A 86 -17.03 14.87 -11.30
CA ALA A 86 -17.87 16.04 -11.59
C ALA A 86 -17.05 17.23 -12.11
N THR A 87 -15.84 17.46 -11.58
CA THR A 87 -14.96 18.57 -12.02
C THR A 87 -13.85 18.11 -12.97
N GLN A 88 -13.66 16.80 -13.12
CA GLN A 88 -12.56 16.14 -13.84
C GLN A 88 -11.18 16.52 -13.29
N GLU A 89 -11.10 16.90 -12.02
CA GLU A 89 -9.86 17.32 -11.39
C GLU A 89 -9.24 16.17 -10.59
N THR A 90 -7.95 15.96 -10.83
CA THR A 90 -7.08 15.09 -10.01
C THR A 90 -6.33 15.94 -9.00
N ARG A 91 -6.30 15.51 -7.74
CA ARG A 91 -5.66 16.21 -6.63
C ARG A 91 -4.72 15.28 -5.87
N TYR A 92 -3.53 15.77 -5.52
CA TYR A 92 -2.64 15.11 -4.57
C TYR A 92 -3.23 15.21 -3.15
N GLU A 93 -3.32 14.10 -2.45
CA GLU A 93 -3.96 14.02 -1.14
C GLU A 93 -2.95 13.79 -0.01
N ARG A 94 -2.09 12.77 -0.14
CA ARG A 94 -1.27 12.31 0.98
C ARG A 94 -0.08 11.47 0.54
N HIS A 95 1.04 11.58 1.26
CA HIS A 95 2.13 10.61 1.18
C HIS A 95 1.92 9.48 2.19
N LEU A 96 2.02 8.21 1.75
CA LEU A 96 1.77 7.07 2.66
C LEU A 96 2.96 6.71 3.56
N TRP A 97 4.16 7.22 3.30
CA TRP A 97 5.40 6.80 3.98
C TRP A 97 5.66 5.29 3.90
N SER A 98 5.12 4.68 2.84
CA SER A 98 5.16 3.27 2.52
C SER A 98 5.70 3.11 1.11
N GLN A 99 6.27 1.96 0.79
CA GLN A 99 6.75 1.71 -0.57
C GLN A 99 5.60 1.41 -1.54
N ASP A 100 4.49 0.86 -1.04
CA ASP A 100 3.23 0.66 -1.76
C ASP A 100 2.04 0.71 -0.77
N ALA A 101 0.82 0.70 -1.27
CA ALA A 101 -0.40 0.58 -0.47
C ALA A 101 -0.95 -0.86 -0.53
N GLY A 102 -1.49 -1.35 0.57
CA GLY A 102 -2.39 -2.49 0.53
C GLY A 102 -3.79 -2.08 0.02
N THR A 103 -4.70 -3.05 -0.06
CA THR A 103 -6.08 -2.82 -0.51
C THR A 103 -6.81 -1.84 0.43
N PRO A 104 -7.23 -0.67 -0.07
CA PRO A 104 -7.93 0.32 0.75
C PRO A 104 -9.31 -0.21 1.15
N PHE A 105 -9.81 0.25 2.29
CA PHE A 105 -11.07 -0.21 2.83
C PHE A 105 -11.93 0.94 3.34
N VAL A 106 -13.18 0.99 2.89
CA VAL A 106 -14.16 1.98 3.35
C VAL A 106 -15.10 1.32 4.35
N THR A 107 -15.19 1.88 5.56
CA THR A 107 -16.23 1.50 6.52
C THR A 107 -16.53 2.67 7.46
N ASN A 108 -17.76 2.72 7.99
CA ASN A 108 -18.17 3.69 9.00
C ASN A 108 -17.83 5.15 8.63
N GLY A 109 -17.99 5.53 7.36
CA GLY A 109 -17.73 6.90 6.88
C GLY A 109 -16.25 7.29 6.80
N LEU A 110 -15.34 6.32 6.94
CA LEU A 110 -13.88 6.48 6.90
C LEU A 110 -13.26 5.61 5.81
N LEU A 111 -12.12 6.08 5.27
CA LEU A 111 -11.31 5.38 4.29
C LEU A 111 -9.95 5.03 4.92
N TYR A 112 -9.64 3.73 4.99
CA TYR A 112 -8.42 3.18 5.55
C TYR A 112 -7.44 2.79 4.43
N TRP A 113 -6.19 3.18 4.61
CA TRP A 113 -5.05 2.95 3.73
C TRP A 113 -4.00 2.11 4.46
N PRO A 114 -4.03 0.77 4.33
CA PRO A 114 -3.00 -0.08 4.89
C PRO A 114 -1.66 0.14 4.16
N SER A 115 -0.56 0.18 4.92
CA SER A 115 0.78 0.29 4.34
C SER A 115 1.29 -1.11 3.96
N GLU A 116 1.46 -1.36 2.65
CA GLU A 116 2.01 -2.64 2.20
C GLU A 116 3.47 -2.80 2.63
N ASP A 117 4.29 -1.76 2.65
CA ASP A 117 5.67 -1.87 3.14
C ASP A 117 6.09 -0.57 3.85
N PRO A 118 5.76 -0.43 5.15
CA PRO A 118 5.98 0.79 5.90
C PRO A 118 7.48 1.00 6.15
N ARG A 119 7.97 2.18 5.80
CA ARG A 119 9.41 2.50 5.92
C ARG A 119 9.82 2.93 7.33
N LEU A 120 8.87 3.34 8.16
CA LEU A 120 9.15 4.08 9.40
C LEU A 120 8.95 3.27 10.68
N SER A 121 8.31 2.10 10.61
CA SER A 121 8.06 1.24 11.77
C SER A 121 8.50 -0.22 11.56
N PRO A 122 9.65 -0.48 10.92
CA PRO A 122 10.01 -1.81 10.43
C PRO A 122 9.84 -2.89 11.51
N GLY A 123 8.90 -3.83 11.30
CA GLY A 123 8.56 -4.90 12.24
C GLY A 123 7.17 -4.76 12.86
N TRP A 124 6.53 -3.60 12.69
CA TRP A 124 5.10 -3.35 12.91
C TRP A 124 4.42 -3.02 11.59
N GLY A 125 3.10 -2.92 11.63
CA GLY A 125 2.28 -2.54 10.50
C GLY A 125 1.70 -1.18 10.76
N ASP A 126 1.62 -0.38 9.72
CA ASP A 126 1.03 0.95 9.77
C ASP A 126 -0.18 1.01 8.84
N PHE A 127 -1.04 1.97 9.12
CA PHE A 127 -2.12 2.37 8.25
C PHE A 127 -2.39 3.85 8.44
N GLN A 128 -2.93 4.49 7.41
CA GLN A 128 -3.50 5.82 7.53
C GLN A 128 -5.02 5.73 7.39
N VAL A 129 -5.75 6.63 8.03
CA VAL A 129 -7.20 6.74 7.89
C VAL A 129 -7.56 8.19 7.60
N THR A 130 -8.53 8.39 6.72
CA THR A 130 -9.06 9.71 6.39
C THR A 130 -10.59 9.72 6.45
N ASN A 131 -11.12 10.86 6.85
CA ASN A 131 -12.51 11.21 6.65
C ASN A 131 -12.71 12.01 5.34
N GLY A 132 -11.71 12.05 4.44
CA GLY A 132 -11.75 12.81 3.18
C GLY A 132 -11.21 14.24 3.29
N GLU A 133 -11.02 14.74 4.51
CA GLU A 133 -10.46 16.07 4.78
C GLU A 133 -9.23 15.95 5.68
N ASP A 134 -9.40 15.32 6.84
CA ASP A 134 -8.40 15.08 7.87
C ASP A 134 -7.74 13.70 7.71
N TRP A 135 -6.57 13.54 8.33
CA TRP A 135 -5.81 12.29 8.33
C TRP A 135 -5.32 11.92 9.73
N ALA A 136 -5.30 10.63 10.03
CA ALA A 136 -4.63 10.07 11.19
C ALA A 136 -3.81 8.84 10.80
N THR A 137 -2.67 8.66 11.48
CA THR A 137 -1.80 7.50 11.35
C THR A 137 -2.05 6.53 12.51
N GLY A 138 -2.17 5.25 12.23
CA GLY A 138 -2.33 4.19 13.22
C GLY A 138 -1.30 3.08 13.06
N GLN A 139 -1.06 2.34 14.14
CA GLN A 139 -0.08 1.25 14.18
C GLN A 139 -0.68 -0.05 14.73
N ILE A 140 -0.23 -1.16 14.17
CA ILE A 140 -0.62 -2.52 14.57
C ILE A 140 0.58 -3.17 15.27
N THR A 141 0.77 -2.86 16.56
CA THR A 141 1.98 -3.28 17.30
C THR A 141 2.00 -4.75 17.73
N THR A 142 0.92 -5.49 17.46
CA THR A 142 0.78 -6.91 17.86
C THR A 142 1.25 -7.92 16.82
N ALA A 143 1.55 -7.51 15.58
CA ALA A 143 2.15 -8.44 14.61
C ALA A 143 3.66 -8.24 14.46
N ARG A 144 4.33 -9.27 13.93
CA ARG A 144 5.74 -9.26 13.54
C ARG A 144 5.82 -9.11 12.02
N MET A 145 5.71 -7.88 11.51
CA MET A 145 5.36 -7.65 10.11
C MET A 145 6.19 -6.57 9.43
N PHE A 146 6.15 -6.58 8.10
CA PHE A 146 6.52 -5.44 7.27
C PHE A 146 5.44 -5.15 6.24
N HIS A 147 4.27 -5.79 6.32
CA HIS A 147 3.19 -5.56 5.36
C HIS A 147 1.83 -5.63 6.04
N VAL A 148 0.97 -4.69 5.69
CA VAL A 148 -0.48 -4.78 5.85
C VAL A 148 -1.06 -4.81 4.44
N PHE A 149 -1.47 -5.99 3.98
CA PHE A 149 -1.87 -6.19 2.59
C PHE A 149 -3.31 -5.75 2.33
N ALA A 150 -4.21 -6.00 3.29
CA ALA A 150 -5.62 -5.67 3.14
C ALA A 150 -6.26 -5.42 4.50
N MET A 151 -7.34 -4.66 4.50
CA MET A 151 -8.24 -4.52 5.63
C MET A 151 -9.67 -4.86 5.21
N ALA A 152 -10.45 -5.39 6.14
CA ALA A 152 -11.86 -5.66 5.96
C ALA A 152 -12.61 -5.53 7.29
N GLU A 153 -13.94 -5.58 7.25
CA GLU A 153 -14.77 -5.63 8.45
C GLU A 153 -15.43 -6.99 8.60
N LEU A 154 -15.46 -7.50 9.84
CA LEU A 154 -16.23 -8.67 10.21
C LEU A 154 -16.98 -8.42 11.52
N LYS A 155 -18.32 -8.43 11.47
CA LYS A 155 -19.19 -8.28 12.65
C LYS A 155 -18.87 -6.97 13.42
N GLY A 156 -18.72 -5.86 12.71
CA GLY A 156 -18.42 -4.54 13.30
C GLY A 156 -16.98 -4.39 13.81
N LYS A 157 -16.07 -5.29 13.46
CA LYS A 157 -14.66 -5.23 13.86
C LYS A 157 -13.78 -5.12 12.63
N LEU A 158 -12.79 -4.22 12.69
CA LEU A 158 -11.75 -4.16 11.69
C LEU A 158 -10.85 -5.38 11.79
N VAL A 159 -10.49 -5.95 10.65
CA VAL A 159 -9.55 -7.05 10.52
C VAL A 159 -8.49 -6.65 9.50
N ALA A 160 -7.23 -6.73 9.89
CA ALA A 160 -6.09 -6.49 9.00
C ALA A 160 -5.40 -7.82 8.65
N ALA A 161 -5.15 -8.03 7.36
CA ALA A 161 -4.26 -9.08 6.87
C ALA A 161 -2.82 -8.57 6.95
N THR A 162 -2.10 -9.07 7.96
CA THR A 162 -0.71 -8.69 8.16
C THR A 162 0.22 -9.78 7.68
N SER A 163 1.42 -9.35 7.29
CA SER A 163 2.42 -10.27 6.81
C SER A 163 3.80 -9.67 6.95
N GLY A 164 4.76 -10.46 7.41
CA GLY A 164 6.17 -10.16 7.25
C GLY A 164 6.87 -11.44 6.91
N TRP A 165 7.27 -12.16 7.95
CA TRP A 165 7.73 -13.55 7.87
C TRP A 165 6.58 -14.54 7.96
N ARG A 166 5.50 -14.15 8.63
CA ARG A 166 4.35 -15.00 8.92
C ARG A 166 3.09 -14.24 8.56
N ALA A 167 2.18 -14.89 7.85
CA ALA A 167 0.85 -14.38 7.62
C ALA A 167 0.08 -14.32 8.93
N GLY A 168 -0.73 -13.30 9.14
CA GLY A 168 -1.52 -13.13 10.34
C GLY A 168 -2.80 -12.35 10.09
N LEU A 169 -3.71 -12.45 11.07
CA LEU A 169 -4.90 -11.61 11.15
C LEU A 169 -4.92 -10.88 12.49
N GLN A 170 -5.11 -9.57 12.45
CA GLN A 170 -5.19 -8.71 13.63
C GLN A 170 -6.57 -8.07 13.62
N VAL A 171 -7.20 -8.04 14.79
CA VAL A 171 -8.57 -7.59 14.95
C VAL A 171 -8.60 -6.38 15.88
N SER A 172 -9.33 -5.35 15.48
CA SER A 172 -9.64 -4.18 16.29
C SER A 172 -11.15 -4.04 16.44
N SER A 173 -11.60 -3.80 17.67
CA SER A 173 -12.99 -3.50 18.01
C SER A 173 -13.24 -2.01 18.29
N ASP A 174 -12.23 -1.17 18.08
CA ASP A 174 -12.22 0.25 18.43
C ASP A 174 -11.63 1.10 17.30
N GLN A 175 -11.96 0.74 16.05
CA GLN A 175 -11.57 1.49 14.83
C GLN A 175 -10.05 1.64 14.65
N GLY A 176 -9.30 0.64 15.04
CA GLY A 176 -7.85 0.57 14.85
C GLY A 176 -7.02 1.17 15.99
N ARG A 177 -7.64 1.59 17.10
CA ARG A 177 -6.90 2.13 18.26
C ARG A 177 -6.14 1.03 19.00
N THR A 178 -6.75 -0.14 19.16
CA THR A 178 -6.11 -1.32 19.74
C THR A 178 -6.30 -2.54 18.86
N TRP A 179 -5.30 -3.42 18.88
CA TRP A 179 -5.25 -4.60 18.03
C TRP A 179 -4.95 -5.84 18.86
N ARG A 180 -5.61 -6.95 18.52
CA ARG A 180 -5.30 -8.28 19.04
C ARG A 180 -4.99 -9.22 17.89
N GLN A 181 -3.93 -10.01 18.02
CA GLN A 181 -3.67 -11.12 17.10
C GLN A 181 -4.78 -12.17 17.21
N ALA A 182 -5.49 -12.40 16.11
CA ALA A 182 -6.49 -13.46 15.97
C ALA A 182 -5.93 -14.71 15.29
N TYR A 183 -4.94 -14.53 14.41
CA TYR A 183 -4.29 -15.63 13.71
C TYR A 183 -2.81 -15.32 13.47
N ASP A 184 -1.98 -16.34 13.55
CA ASP A 184 -0.55 -16.31 13.21
C ASP A 184 -0.18 -17.64 12.57
N HIS A 185 0.07 -17.60 11.26
CA HIS A 185 0.29 -18.78 10.45
C HIS A 185 1.62 -19.44 10.80
N PRO A 186 1.66 -20.77 11.05
CA PRO A 186 2.89 -21.49 11.38
C PRO A 186 3.83 -21.52 10.16
N THR A 187 4.76 -20.57 10.09
CA THR A 187 5.74 -20.50 8.99
C THR A 187 7.09 -20.97 9.52
N PRO A 188 7.77 -21.91 8.83
CA PRO A 188 9.13 -22.31 9.19
C PRO A 188 10.09 -21.13 9.24
N ASP A 189 11.14 -21.26 10.05
CA ASP A 189 12.21 -20.26 10.10
C ASP A 189 12.80 -19.99 8.71
N ARG A 190 13.14 -18.73 8.45
CA ARG A 190 13.69 -18.24 7.17
C ARG A 190 12.78 -18.45 5.96
N ARG A 191 11.49 -18.68 6.18
CA ARG A 191 10.46 -18.67 5.14
C ARG A 191 9.49 -17.52 5.35
N VAL A 192 8.69 -17.25 4.32
CA VAL A 192 7.67 -16.20 4.31
C VAL A 192 6.33 -16.81 3.94
N SER A 193 5.28 -16.45 4.67
CA SER A 193 3.89 -16.63 4.26
C SER A 193 3.16 -15.30 4.29
N ARG A 194 2.11 -15.17 3.48
CA ARG A 194 1.33 -13.92 3.32
C ARG A 194 -0.15 -14.23 3.15
N ILE A 195 -1.02 -13.44 3.79
CA ILE A 195 -2.43 -13.28 3.38
C ILE A 195 -2.49 -11.95 2.66
N VAL A 196 -2.91 -11.94 1.40
CA VAL A 196 -2.83 -10.74 0.55
C VAL A 196 -4.17 -10.06 0.27
N ASP A 197 -5.27 -10.80 0.37
CA ASP A 197 -6.61 -10.29 0.10
C ASP A 197 -7.53 -10.60 1.28
N LEU A 198 -8.54 -9.74 1.51
CA LEU A 198 -9.60 -9.99 2.50
C LEU A 198 -10.95 -9.51 1.97
N VAL A 199 -11.91 -10.43 1.87
CA VAL A 199 -13.28 -10.13 1.44
C VAL A 199 -14.27 -10.76 2.40
N GLU A 200 -15.29 -9.99 2.83
CA GLU A 200 -16.39 -10.51 3.65
C GLU A 200 -17.47 -11.14 2.78
N VAL A 201 -17.86 -12.36 3.12
CA VAL A 201 -18.98 -13.07 2.52
C VAL A 201 -19.65 -13.97 3.55
N GLY A 202 -20.97 -13.89 3.69
CA GLY A 202 -21.74 -14.82 4.51
C GLY A 202 -21.32 -14.88 6.00
N GLY A 203 -20.82 -13.78 6.57
CA GLY A 203 -20.36 -13.71 7.95
C GLY A 203 -19.00 -14.35 8.20
N VAL A 204 -18.20 -14.55 7.14
CA VAL A 204 -16.79 -14.95 7.22
C VAL A 204 -15.94 -14.00 6.38
N LEU A 205 -14.67 -13.83 6.76
CA LEU A 205 -13.67 -13.25 5.86
C LEU A 205 -13.01 -14.37 5.07
N VAL A 206 -12.78 -14.15 3.79
CA VAL A 206 -12.05 -15.06 2.90
C VAL A 206 -10.80 -14.34 2.42
N GLY A 207 -9.67 -15.05 2.35
CA GLY A 207 -8.40 -14.47 1.91
C GLY A 207 -7.44 -15.48 1.33
N HIS A 208 -6.49 -14.98 0.53
CA HIS A 208 -5.49 -15.80 -0.15
C HIS A 208 -4.23 -15.97 0.66
N LEU A 209 -4.00 -17.20 1.14
CA LEU A 209 -2.77 -17.57 1.82
C LEU A 209 -1.77 -18.15 0.81
N ARG A 210 -0.59 -17.54 0.76
CA ARG A 210 0.58 -18.05 0.03
C ARG A 210 1.73 -18.29 1.00
N GLY A 211 2.31 -19.49 1.00
CA GLY A 211 3.35 -19.89 1.93
C GLY A 211 4.21 -21.06 1.44
N PRO A 212 5.13 -21.57 2.27
CA PRO A 212 6.01 -22.69 1.94
C PRO A 212 5.27 -24.00 1.67
N GLU A 213 4.08 -24.14 2.23
CA GLU A 213 3.18 -25.27 2.04
C GLU A 213 2.34 -25.17 0.76
N GLY A 214 2.44 -24.05 0.03
CA GLY A 214 1.72 -23.83 -1.21
C GLY A 214 0.77 -22.62 -1.19
N ARG A 215 -0.28 -22.68 -2.01
CA ARG A 215 -1.27 -21.60 -2.15
C ARG A 215 -2.67 -22.13 -1.88
N LYS A 216 -3.46 -21.39 -1.10
CA LYS A 216 -4.84 -21.76 -0.82
C LYS A 216 -5.68 -20.58 -0.37
N MET A 217 -6.98 -20.76 -0.44
CA MET A 217 -7.93 -19.85 0.19
C MET A 217 -8.21 -20.28 1.62
N VAL A 218 -8.22 -19.31 2.52
CA VAL A 218 -8.58 -19.49 3.92
C VAL A 218 -9.82 -18.68 4.24
N ARG A 219 -10.59 -19.14 5.22
CA ARG A 219 -11.74 -18.43 5.79
C ARG A 219 -11.54 -18.19 7.28
N TYR A 220 -12.01 -17.04 7.76
CA TYR A 220 -12.03 -16.65 9.17
C TYR A 220 -13.45 -16.33 9.60
N ASP A 221 -13.99 -17.08 10.56
CA ASP A 221 -15.37 -16.94 11.04
C ASP A 221 -15.54 -15.96 12.23
N GLY A 222 -14.45 -15.28 12.60
CA GLY A 222 -14.37 -14.45 13.80
C GLY A 222 -13.74 -15.15 15.00
N THR A 223 -13.47 -16.45 14.89
CA THR A 223 -12.83 -17.25 15.95
C THR A 223 -11.66 -18.07 15.46
N ARG A 224 -11.78 -18.72 14.30
CA ARG A 224 -10.76 -19.62 13.76
C ARG A 224 -10.53 -19.38 12.28
N VAL A 225 -9.30 -19.68 11.85
CA VAL A 225 -8.94 -19.76 10.43
C VAL A 225 -8.97 -21.23 10.01
N SER A 226 -9.64 -21.51 8.91
CA SER A 226 -9.67 -22.82 8.26
C SER A 226 -9.52 -22.67 6.75
N ASP A 227 -9.25 -23.75 6.05
CA ASP A 227 -9.25 -23.73 4.59
C ASP A 227 -10.68 -23.45 4.07
N LEU A 228 -10.77 -22.74 2.95
CA LEU A 228 -12.03 -22.55 2.24
C LEU A 228 -12.38 -23.87 1.52
N PRO A 229 -13.55 -24.50 1.80
CA PRO A 229 -13.90 -25.78 1.20
C PRO A 229 -13.97 -25.72 -0.32
N ASP A 230 -13.57 -26.82 -0.96
CA ASP A 230 -13.64 -27.06 -2.42
C ASP A 230 -12.85 -26.09 -3.31
N TRP A 231 -12.20 -25.08 -2.73
CA TRP A 231 -11.38 -24.14 -3.49
C TRP A 231 -10.06 -24.81 -3.93
N PRO A 232 -9.61 -24.60 -5.18
CA PRO A 232 -8.38 -25.21 -5.67
C PRO A 232 -7.15 -24.83 -4.84
N ARG A 233 -6.27 -25.80 -4.62
CA ARG A 233 -4.97 -25.59 -3.98
C ARG A 233 -3.86 -25.47 -5.00
N ASP A 234 -2.81 -24.76 -4.62
CA ASP A 234 -1.53 -24.65 -5.32
C ASP A 234 -1.61 -24.07 -6.72
N LEU A 235 -2.70 -23.38 -7.02
CA LEU A 235 -2.88 -22.64 -8.26
C LEU A 235 -2.67 -21.14 -8.02
N PRO A 236 -2.04 -20.42 -8.97
CA PRO A 236 -1.95 -18.98 -8.91
C PRO A 236 -3.33 -18.33 -8.97
N MET A 237 -3.68 -17.59 -7.93
CA MET A 237 -4.81 -16.66 -7.95
C MET A 237 -4.31 -15.25 -8.28
N SER A 238 -5.22 -14.37 -8.71
CA SER A 238 -4.89 -12.96 -8.92
C SER A 238 -5.68 -12.03 -8.00
N GLU A 239 -7.01 -12.06 -8.04
CA GLU A 239 -7.89 -11.20 -7.23
C GLU A 239 -9.09 -11.98 -6.67
N VAL A 240 -9.68 -11.49 -5.58
CA VAL A 240 -10.99 -11.90 -5.07
C VAL A 240 -11.92 -10.71 -4.80
N VAL A 241 -13.17 -10.82 -5.25
CA VAL A 241 -14.17 -9.76 -5.06
C VAL A 241 -15.50 -10.32 -4.58
N ARG A 242 -16.22 -9.56 -3.77
CA ARG A 242 -17.61 -9.88 -3.41
C ARG A 242 -18.55 -9.50 -4.55
N HIS A 243 -19.45 -10.41 -4.89
CA HIS A 243 -20.58 -10.12 -5.77
C HIS A 243 -21.83 -10.79 -5.21
N GLY A 244 -22.80 -9.98 -4.78
CA GLY A 244 -23.97 -10.45 -4.03
C GLY A 244 -23.58 -11.15 -2.72
N ASN A 245 -24.00 -12.41 -2.59
CA ASN A 245 -23.74 -13.26 -1.41
C ASN A 245 -22.59 -14.25 -1.64
N GLU A 246 -21.76 -14.00 -2.65
CA GLU A 246 -20.65 -14.87 -3.04
C GLU A 246 -19.36 -14.05 -3.17
N VAL A 247 -18.24 -14.75 -3.09
CA VAL A 247 -16.93 -14.24 -3.50
C VAL A 247 -16.56 -14.90 -4.83
N TYR A 248 -16.04 -14.11 -5.76
CA TYR A 248 -15.51 -14.56 -7.04
C TYR A 248 -14.01 -14.37 -7.04
N GLY A 249 -13.28 -15.25 -7.72
CA GLY A 249 -11.84 -15.14 -7.88
C GLY A 249 -11.34 -15.74 -9.18
N ILE A 250 -10.19 -15.27 -9.67
CA ILE A 250 -9.56 -15.77 -10.89
C ILE A 250 -8.49 -16.78 -10.53
N ILE A 251 -8.63 -18.01 -11.03
CA ILE A 251 -7.61 -19.04 -10.98
C ILE A 251 -6.89 -19.10 -12.32
N ARG A 252 -5.58 -18.83 -12.30
CA ARG A 252 -4.72 -18.85 -13.48
C ARG A 252 -4.09 -20.23 -13.67
N ARG A 253 -4.04 -20.66 -14.92
CA ARG A 253 -3.40 -21.88 -15.41
C ARG A 253 -2.46 -21.52 -16.56
N GLU A 254 -1.68 -22.49 -17.02
CA GLU A 254 -0.71 -22.26 -18.11
C GLU A 254 -1.40 -21.89 -19.43
N ASP A 255 -2.54 -22.52 -19.70
CA ASP A 255 -3.35 -22.39 -20.91
C ASP A 255 -4.38 -21.25 -20.87
N GLY A 256 -4.72 -20.73 -19.69
CA GLY A 256 -5.67 -19.62 -19.56
C GLY A 256 -6.05 -19.32 -18.11
N ALA A 257 -7.26 -18.82 -17.91
CA ALA A 257 -7.82 -18.61 -16.58
C ALA A 257 -9.25 -19.18 -16.48
N ALA A 258 -9.66 -19.46 -15.24
CA ALA A 258 -11.02 -19.84 -14.89
C ALA A 258 -11.52 -18.96 -13.75
N VAL A 259 -12.79 -18.57 -13.81
CA VAL A 259 -13.46 -17.89 -12.70
C VAL A 259 -14.03 -18.94 -11.75
N TRP A 260 -13.79 -18.74 -10.46
CA TRP A 260 -14.34 -19.54 -9.37
C TRP A 260 -15.24 -18.67 -8.51
N ARG A 261 -16.23 -19.29 -7.88
CA ARG A 261 -17.06 -18.63 -6.88
C ARG A 261 -17.17 -19.46 -5.60
N SER A 262 -17.46 -18.79 -4.50
CA SER A 262 -17.76 -19.42 -3.23
C SER A 262 -18.80 -18.63 -2.44
N ASN A 263 -19.69 -19.33 -1.75
CA ASN A 263 -20.58 -18.74 -0.75
C ASN A 263 -19.99 -18.82 0.69
N GLY A 264 -18.70 -19.12 0.82
CA GLY A 264 -18.01 -19.35 2.09
C GLY A 264 -18.12 -20.78 2.64
N ALA A 265 -19.10 -21.58 2.17
CA ALA A 265 -19.30 -22.96 2.59
C ALA A 265 -18.91 -23.99 1.51
N ARG A 266 -19.09 -23.65 0.23
CA ARG A 266 -18.68 -24.45 -0.93
C ARG A 266 -18.08 -23.56 -2.00
N SER A 267 -17.25 -24.14 -2.85
CA SER A 267 -16.63 -23.45 -3.98
C SER A 267 -16.78 -24.27 -5.25
N GLU A 268 -16.94 -23.59 -6.38
CA GLU A 268 -17.06 -24.23 -7.69
C GLU A 268 -16.48 -23.36 -8.80
N ALA A 269 -16.05 -24.02 -9.89
CA ALA A 269 -15.70 -23.33 -11.11
C ALA A 269 -16.97 -22.80 -11.79
N VAL A 270 -16.95 -21.53 -12.16
CA VAL A 270 -18.03 -20.84 -12.87
C VAL A 270 -17.81 -20.91 -14.38
N THR A 271 -16.54 -20.90 -14.81
CA THR A 271 -16.18 -21.08 -16.22
C THR A 271 -15.18 -22.22 -16.38
N GLU A 272 -15.23 -22.87 -17.55
CA GLU A 272 -14.07 -23.61 -18.02
C GLU A 272 -12.89 -22.67 -18.29
N THR A 273 -11.69 -23.24 -18.37
CA THR A 273 -10.50 -22.48 -18.72
C THR A 273 -10.61 -21.99 -20.15
N ARG A 274 -10.52 -20.67 -20.34
CA ARG A 274 -10.60 -20.04 -21.67
C ARG A 274 -9.20 -19.81 -22.22
N PRO A 275 -8.79 -20.47 -23.33
CA PRO A 275 -7.47 -20.29 -23.89
C PRO A 275 -7.19 -18.83 -24.26
N GLY A 276 -6.04 -18.30 -23.85
CA GLY A 276 -5.61 -16.94 -24.17
C GLY A 276 -6.30 -15.82 -23.38
N TRP A 277 -7.41 -16.10 -22.68
CA TRP A 277 -8.03 -15.14 -21.76
C TRP A 277 -7.29 -15.17 -20.43
N ARG A 278 -6.59 -14.07 -20.12
CA ARG A 278 -5.74 -13.94 -18.94
C ARG A 278 -6.12 -12.71 -18.10
N PRO A 279 -7.36 -12.67 -17.56
CA PRO A 279 -7.71 -11.63 -16.61
C PRO A 279 -6.83 -11.76 -15.37
N PHE A 280 -6.52 -10.63 -14.75
CA PHE A 280 -5.67 -10.62 -13.56
C PHE A 280 -6.26 -9.77 -12.43
N ASP A 281 -7.38 -9.10 -12.65
CA ASP A 281 -8.06 -8.36 -11.60
C ASP A 281 -9.59 -8.35 -11.81
N LEU A 282 -10.34 -8.16 -10.72
CA LEU A 282 -11.80 -8.27 -10.66
C LEU A 282 -12.42 -7.17 -9.79
N ALA A 283 -13.51 -6.58 -10.29
CA ALA A 283 -14.38 -5.70 -9.52
C ALA A 283 -15.84 -6.14 -9.62
N SER A 284 -16.67 -5.61 -8.71
CA SER A 284 -18.12 -5.69 -8.84
C SER A 284 -18.78 -4.35 -8.53
N ASP A 285 -19.77 -3.98 -9.34
CA ASP A 285 -20.67 -2.85 -9.05
C ASP A 285 -21.94 -3.29 -8.29
N GLY A 286 -22.03 -4.56 -7.90
CA GLY A 286 -23.20 -5.19 -7.27
C GLY A 286 -24.18 -5.83 -8.25
N SER A 287 -24.20 -5.41 -9.51
CA SER A 287 -25.03 -5.96 -10.60
C SER A 287 -24.23 -6.76 -11.63
N ARG A 288 -22.96 -6.40 -11.82
CA ARG A 288 -22.02 -7.01 -12.76
C ARG A 288 -20.68 -7.22 -12.08
N LEU A 289 -19.98 -8.21 -12.62
CA LEU A 289 -18.55 -8.43 -12.47
C LEU A 289 -17.83 -7.75 -13.63
N TRP A 290 -16.69 -7.15 -13.32
CA TRP A 290 -15.78 -6.52 -14.26
C TRP A 290 -14.42 -7.17 -14.13
N ALA A 291 -13.73 -7.38 -15.24
CA ALA A 291 -12.39 -7.95 -15.25
C ALA A 291 -11.50 -7.20 -16.23
N ILE A 292 -10.24 -7.01 -15.86
CA ILE A 292 -9.23 -6.48 -16.77
C ILE A 292 -8.24 -7.58 -17.15
N SER A 293 -7.80 -7.54 -18.41
CA SER A 293 -6.81 -8.46 -18.95
C SER A 293 -5.85 -7.76 -19.90
N ASP A 294 -4.66 -8.33 -20.03
CA ASP A 294 -3.71 -7.94 -21.08
C ASP A 294 -4.05 -8.66 -22.38
N SER A 295 -3.85 -7.98 -23.51
CA SER A 295 -3.91 -8.58 -24.85
C SER A 295 -2.73 -8.11 -25.70
N ALA A 296 -2.48 -8.79 -26.83
CA ALA A 296 -1.44 -8.38 -27.78
C ALA A 296 -1.69 -6.97 -28.36
N SER A 297 -2.93 -6.49 -28.31
CA SER A 297 -3.36 -5.17 -28.78
C SER A 297 -3.51 -4.12 -27.66
N GLY A 298 -3.08 -4.44 -26.43
CA GLY A 298 -3.24 -3.56 -25.25
C GLY A 298 -4.19 -4.12 -24.20
N GLY A 299 -4.57 -3.31 -23.22
CA GLY A 299 -5.48 -3.72 -22.15
C GLY A 299 -6.93 -3.88 -22.62
N GLN A 300 -7.69 -4.75 -21.96
CA GLN A 300 -9.10 -4.99 -22.24
C GLN A 300 -9.92 -5.01 -20.96
N LEU A 301 -11.13 -4.44 -21.02
CA LEU A 301 -12.14 -4.52 -19.98
C LEU A 301 -13.25 -5.48 -20.40
N TRP A 302 -13.56 -6.44 -19.55
CA TRP A 302 -14.62 -7.43 -19.73
C TRP A 302 -15.69 -7.24 -18.67
N ARG A 303 -16.92 -7.66 -19.00
CA ARG A 303 -18.04 -7.66 -18.05
C ARG A 303 -18.83 -8.96 -18.10
N SER A 304 -19.42 -9.33 -16.97
CA SER A 304 -20.32 -10.47 -16.82
C SER A 304 -21.36 -10.20 -15.74
N GLU A 305 -22.59 -10.72 -15.86
CA GLU A 305 -23.62 -10.59 -14.81
C GLU A 305 -23.51 -11.67 -13.73
N ASN A 306 -22.87 -12.80 -14.06
CA ASN A 306 -22.91 -14.03 -13.26
C ASN A 306 -21.55 -14.73 -13.18
N GLY A 307 -20.53 -14.18 -13.83
CA GLY A 307 -19.20 -14.75 -13.92
C GLY A 307 -19.05 -15.85 -14.97
N THR A 308 -20.14 -16.29 -15.62
CA THR A 308 -20.10 -17.31 -16.69
C THR A 308 -19.91 -16.63 -18.04
N ASP A 309 -20.75 -15.67 -18.40
CA ASP A 309 -20.79 -15.11 -19.74
C ASP A 309 -20.07 -13.77 -19.77
N TRP A 310 -18.88 -13.74 -20.36
CA TRP A 310 -18.07 -12.52 -20.42
C TRP A 310 -18.13 -11.90 -21.80
N THR A 311 -18.39 -10.60 -21.82
CA THR A 311 -18.39 -9.79 -23.04
C THR A 311 -17.33 -8.71 -22.94
N LEU A 312 -16.64 -8.45 -24.05
CA LEU A 312 -15.67 -7.37 -24.13
C LEU A 312 -16.44 -6.03 -24.07
N ALA A 313 -16.13 -5.22 -23.07
CA ALA A 313 -16.79 -3.96 -22.79
C ALA A 313 -16.01 -2.75 -23.33
N GLY A 314 -14.69 -2.85 -23.42
CA GLY A 314 -13.85 -1.79 -23.98
C GLY A 314 -12.37 -2.18 -24.10
N ASN A 315 -11.63 -1.41 -24.89
CA ASN A 315 -10.18 -1.47 -25.00
C ASN A 315 -9.54 -0.32 -24.24
N LEU A 316 -8.32 -0.54 -23.74
CA LEU A 316 -7.52 0.41 -22.98
C LEU A 316 -6.30 0.77 -23.82
N ALA A 317 -6.34 1.96 -24.43
CA ALA A 317 -5.24 2.48 -25.23
C ALA A 317 -4.15 3.10 -24.33
N ASP A 318 -2.92 3.19 -24.88
CA ASP A 318 -1.79 3.93 -24.30
C ASP A 318 -1.29 3.48 -22.91
N GLY A 319 -1.55 2.22 -22.53
CA GLY A 319 -1.03 1.68 -21.28
C GLY A 319 -1.35 0.22 -21.01
N GLU A 320 -0.84 -0.25 -19.87
CA GLU A 320 -1.07 -1.58 -19.32
C GLU A 320 -1.99 -1.46 -18.09
N PRO A 321 -3.17 -2.12 -18.07
CA PRO A 321 -4.03 -2.12 -16.90
C PRO A 321 -3.36 -2.80 -15.71
N PHE A 322 -3.75 -2.39 -14.49
CA PHE A 322 -3.22 -2.97 -13.26
C PHE A 322 -4.29 -3.25 -12.21
N ASP A 323 -5.29 -2.38 -12.12
CA ASP A 323 -6.35 -2.45 -11.10
C ASP A 323 -7.69 -1.96 -11.67
N VAL A 324 -8.81 -2.53 -11.24
CA VAL A 324 -10.18 -2.14 -11.59
C VAL A 324 -11.02 -2.00 -10.34
N ILE A 325 -11.79 -0.91 -10.26
CA ILE A 325 -12.86 -0.75 -9.27
C ILE A 325 -14.15 -0.34 -9.97
N ALA A 326 -15.26 -0.86 -9.47
CA ALA A 326 -16.58 -0.56 -10.01
C ALA A 326 -17.51 -0.14 -8.87
N SER A 327 -18.31 0.87 -9.14
CA SER A 327 -19.46 1.28 -8.34
C SER A 327 -20.71 1.21 -9.22
N ALA A 328 -21.88 1.44 -8.62
CA ALA A 328 -23.14 1.47 -9.36
C ALA A 328 -23.13 2.45 -10.54
N ASP A 329 -22.31 3.50 -10.49
CA ASP A 329 -22.31 4.58 -11.47
C ASP A 329 -21.09 4.61 -12.36
N TRP A 330 -19.94 4.15 -11.87
CA TRP A 330 -18.66 4.28 -12.56
C TRP A 330 -17.87 2.99 -12.54
N VAL A 331 -17.13 2.76 -13.62
CA VAL A 331 -16.03 1.79 -13.68
C VAL A 331 -14.75 2.57 -13.91
N TYR A 332 -13.75 2.32 -13.07
CA TYR A 332 -12.43 2.93 -13.13
C TYR A 332 -11.37 1.85 -13.29
N ILE A 333 -10.37 2.13 -14.12
CA ILE A 333 -9.25 1.23 -14.37
C ILE A 333 -7.96 2.03 -14.17
N GLY A 334 -7.14 1.59 -13.23
CA GLY A 334 -5.80 2.11 -13.01
C GLY A 334 -4.77 1.28 -13.77
N GLY A 335 -3.68 1.90 -14.22
CA GLY A 335 -2.61 1.19 -14.89
C GLY A 335 -1.32 1.99 -15.04
N ALA A 336 -0.45 1.45 -15.89
CA ALA A 336 0.80 2.08 -16.30
C ALA A 336 0.69 2.68 -17.70
N GLY A 337 0.91 3.99 -17.82
CA GLY A 337 0.89 4.71 -19.08
C GLY A 337 2.17 4.48 -19.88
N ALA A 338 2.05 4.56 -21.21
CA ALA A 338 3.19 4.44 -22.13
C ALA A 338 4.27 5.54 -21.94
N ASP A 339 3.91 6.66 -21.32
CA ASP A 339 4.80 7.76 -20.97
C ASP A 339 5.59 7.53 -19.66
N GLY A 340 5.30 6.43 -18.96
CA GLY A 340 5.92 6.08 -17.67
C GLY A 340 5.27 6.74 -16.46
N GLN A 341 4.12 7.40 -16.64
CA GLN A 341 3.26 7.87 -15.55
C GLN A 341 2.12 6.88 -15.31
N GLY A 342 1.50 6.96 -14.14
CA GLY A 342 0.28 6.22 -13.87
C GLY A 342 -0.88 6.79 -14.69
N ILE A 343 -1.74 5.91 -15.20
CA ILE A 343 -2.87 6.26 -16.07
C ILE A 343 -4.18 5.74 -15.48
N LEU A 344 -5.23 6.56 -15.58
CA LEU A 344 -6.58 6.22 -15.14
C LEU A 344 -7.52 6.29 -16.33
N TRP A 345 -8.19 5.19 -16.64
CA TRP A 345 -9.34 5.16 -17.53
C TRP A 345 -10.62 5.04 -16.73
N GLY A 346 -11.75 5.41 -17.34
CA GLY A 346 -13.03 5.12 -16.74
C GLY A 346 -14.19 5.69 -17.52
N PHE A 347 -15.39 5.22 -17.20
CA PHE A 347 -16.61 5.67 -17.84
C PHE A 347 -17.78 5.56 -16.87
N GLN A 348 -18.75 6.43 -17.08
CA GLN A 348 -20.02 6.37 -16.37
C GLN A 348 -20.91 5.32 -17.04
N HIS A 349 -21.46 4.39 -16.25
CA HIS A 349 -22.38 3.35 -16.72
C HIS A 349 -23.73 3.35 -16.00
N GLY A 350 -23.84 4.10 -14.89
CA GLY A 350 -25.08 4.30 -14.12
C GLY A 350 -25.41 5.79 -13.89
N THR A 351 -26.59 6.06 -13.34
CA THR A 351 -27.15 7.41 -13.17
C THR A 351 -27.51 7.75 -11.72
N SER A 352 -27.07 6.95 -10.76
CA SER A 352 -27.36 7.21 -9.36
C SER A 352 -26.67 8.50 -8.92
N ARG A 353 -27.42 9.31 -8.17
CA ARG A 353 -26.87 10.46 -7.45
C ARG A 353 -26.50 9.97 -6.07
N SER A 354 -25.22 10.02 -5.75
CA SER A 354 -24.78 9.91 -4.37
C SER A 354 -25.24 11.15 -3.58
N GLY A 355 -25.72 10.91 -2.36
CA GLY A 355 -25.97 11.95 -1.38
C GLY A 355 -24.75 12.13 -0.50
N GLY A 356 -24.33 13.37 -0.28
CA GLY A 356 -23.25 13.67 0.66
C GLY A 356 -23.58 13.13 2.05
N SER A 357 -22.69 12.31 2.62
CA SER A 357 -22.82 11.89 4.02
C SER A 357 -22.23 12.95 4.94
N GLU A 358 -22.70 12.95 6.18
CA GLU A 358 -22.07 13.71 7.26
C GLU A 358 -20.61 13.27 7.45
N ILE A 359 -19.74 14.21 7.83
CA ILE A 359 -18.33 13.95 8.04
C ILE A 359 -18.15 13.17 9.34
N THR A 360 -17.70 11.92 9.24
CA THR A 360 -17.34 11.13 10.42
C THR A 360 -16.03 11.64 11.02
N PRO A 361 -15.97 11.92 12.34
CA PRO A 361 -14.71 12.27 13.02
C PRO A 361 -13.69 11.14 12.98
N LEU A 362 -12.41 11.50 12.90
CA LEU A 362 -11.34 10.50 12.96
C LEU A 362 -11.24 9.83 14.34
N PRO A 363 -10.88 8.53 14.39
CA PRO A 363 -10.54 7.89 15.66
C PRO A 363 -9.24 8.45 16.25
N GLU A 364 -9.17 8.54 17.58
CA GLU A 364 -7.93 8.85 18.29
C GLU A 364 -6.96 7.66 18.24
N LEU A 365 -6.11 7.61 17.21
CA LEU A 365 -5.20 6.50 16.95
C LEU A 365 -3.88 6.57 17.71
N LYS A 366 -3.63 7.63 18.49
CA LYS A 366 -2.41 7.73 19.28
C LYS A 366 -2.37 6.59 20.31
N PRO A 367 -1.27 5.81 20.35
CA PRO A 367 -1.19 4.67 21.25
C PRO A 367 -1.25 5.12 22.71
N LYS A 368 -2.11 4.46 23.50
CA LYS A 368 -2.19 4.68 24.94
C LYS A 368 -1.10 3.87 25.66
N PRO A 369 -0.50 4.41 26.74
CA PRO A 369 0.52 3.68 27.50
C PRO A 369 -0.05 2.38 28.04
N LYS A 370 0.68 1.28 27.83
CA LYS A 370 0.40 0.01 28.52
C LYS A 370 0.77 0.07 30.01
N MET A 371 1.78 0.86 30.33
CA MET A 371 2.31 1.05 31.66
C MET A 371 2.77 2.49 31.79
N ARG A 372 2.47 3.13 32.92
CA ARG A 372 2.93 4.49 33.18
C ARG A 372 4.36 4.44 33.73
N ILE A 373 5.31 4.98 32.98
CA ILE A 373 6.68 5.17 33.47
C ILE A 373 6.68 6.31 34.49
N THR A 374 7.22 6.03 35.66
CA THR A 374 7.33 6.99 36.77
C THR A 374 8.78 7.36 37.09
N ASP A 375 9.72 6.43 36.84
CA ASP A 375 11.16 6.67 36.94
C ASP A 375 11.76 6.89 35.54
N TRP A 376 11.77 8.15 35.12
CA TRP A 376 12.34 8.55 33.82
C TRP A 376 13.86 8.49 33.78
N THR A 377 14.53 8.52 34.94
CA THR A 377 15.99 8.37 35.02
C THR A 377 16.38 6.93 34.71
N ALA A 378 15.70 5.95 35.34
CA ALA A 378 15.92 4.53 35.04
C ALA A 378 15.57 4.20 33.58
N GLN A 379 14.48 4.75 33.03
CA GLN A 379 14.13 4.55 31.62
C GLN A 379 15.17 5.16 30.67
N ALA A 380 15.66 6.37 30.96
CA ALA A 380 16.71 7.00 30.19
C ALA A 380 17.98 6.13 30.19
N GLN A 381 18.38 5.61 31.36
CA GLN A 381 19.54 4.74 31.51
C GLN A 381 19.37 3.42 30.72
N ALA A 382 18.21 2.76 30.81
CA ALA A 382 17.96 1.52 30.10
C ALA A 382 18.02 1.71 28.57
N LEU A 383 17.46 2.81 28.05
CA LEU A 383 17.57 3.14 26.63
C LEU A 383 19.00 3.48 26.21
N ASP A 384 19.72 4.20 27.07
CA ASP A 384 21.12 4.55 26.88
C ASP A 384 22.04 3.33 26.82
N GLU A 385 21.81 2.35 27.68
CA GLU A 385 22.52 1.07 27.69
C GLU A 385 22.18 0.27 26.43
N ALA A 386 20.90 0.17 26.08
CA ALA A 386 20.47 -0.55 24.88
C ALA A 386 21.00 0.08 23.57
N LEU A 387 21.04 1.42 23.48
CA LEU A 387 21.60 2.11 22.30
C LEU A 387 23.11 1.93 22.16
N ARG A 388 23.83 1.64 23.25
CA ARG A 388 25.28 1.41 23.24
C ARG A 388 25.66 -0.06 23.05
N ASP A 389 24.71 -0.98 23.23
CA ASP A 389 24.94 -2.42 23.13
C ASP A 389 24.70 -2.95 21.71
N PRO A 390 25.73 -3.50 21.02
CA PRO A 390 25.57 -4.16 19.73
C PRO A 390 24.48 -5.24 19.69
N GLN A 391 24.30 -6.00 20.78
CA GLN A 391 23.32 -7.10 20.81
C GLN A 391 21.88 -6.61 20.76
N SER A 392 21.64 -5.40 21.26
CA SER A 392 20.33 -4.75 21.26
C SER A 392 19.84 -4.36 19.86
N TYR A 393 20.70 -4.40 18.84
CA TYR A 393 20.35 -4.20 17.43
C TYR A 393 19.91 -5.49 16.71
N ALA A 394 20.08 -6.65 17.33
CA ALA A 394 19.61 -7.92 16.78
C ALA A 394 18.08 -7.97 16.64
N ALA A 395 17.58 -8.89 15.81
CA ALA A 395 16.15 -9.09 15.59
C ALA A 395 15.39 -7.77 15.37
N PHE A 396 15.82 -6.99 14.38
CA PHE A 396 15.24 -5.70 14.00
C PHE A 396 15.36 -4.60 15.08
N GLY A 397 16.36 -4.67 15.97
CA GLY A 397 16.48 -3.72 17.08
C GLY A 397 15.32 -3.80 18.07
N ARG A 398 14.68 -4.98 18.19
CA ARG A 398 13.50 -5.17 19.04
C ARG A 398 13.72 -4.74 20.50
N PRO A 399 14.86 -5.02 21.15
CA PRO A 399 15.13 -4.52 22.50
C PRO A 399 15.01 -2.99 22.61
N ILE A 400 15.70 -2.26 21.73
CA ILE A 400 15.70 -0.78 21.70
C ILE A 400 14.28 -0.28 21.41
N ARG A 401 13.63 -0.85 20.41
CA ARG A 401 12.30 -0.42 19.97
C ARG A 401 11.22 -0.58 21.03
N ASN A 402 11.21 -1.71 21.75
CA ASN A 402 10.24 -1.93 22.81
C ASN A 402 10.41 -0.88 23.92
N LEU A 403 11.65 -0.64 24.36
CA LEU A 403 11.94 0.40 25.35
C LEU A 403 11.54 1.80 24.84
N ALA A 404 11.81 2.08 23.57
CA ALA A 404 11.50 3.37 22.96
C ALA A 404 9.99 3.59 22.84
N TYR A 405 9.23 2.55 22.52
CA TYR A 405 7.77 2.59 22.48
C TYR A 405 7.13 2.78 23.85
N ASP A 406 7.60 2.03 24.84
CA ASP A 406 7.12 2.17 26.21
C ASP A 406 7.36 3.60 26.72
N ALA A 407 8.54 4.16 26.42
CA ALA A 407 8.84 5.57 26.68
C ALA A 407 7.91 6.52 25.90
N ALA A 408 7.76 6.33 24.59
CA ALA A 408 6.99 7.24 23.73
C ALA A 408 5.51 7.31 24.12
N THR A 409 4.93 6.17 24.48
CA THR A 409 3.52 6.09 24.87
C THR A 409 3.25 6.55 26.30
N SER A 410 4.30 6.73 27.13
CA SER A 410 4.18 7.09 28.54
C SER A 410 4.24 8.60 28.84
N SER A 411 4.16 9.46 27.82
CA SER A 411 4.29 10.92 27.95
C SER A 411 5.64 11.33 28.56
N PRO A 412 6.74 11.17 27.80
CA PRO A 412 8.08 11.45 28.30
C PRO A 412 8.31 12.92 28.62
N PRO A 413 9.30 13.25 29.48
CA PRO A 413 9.74 14.62 29.69
C PRO A 413 10.08 15.31 28.36
N LYS A 414 9.89 16.63 28.33
CA LYS A 414 10.35 17.45 27.22
C LYS A 414 11.84 17.17 26.96
N ASP A 415 12.22 17.06 25.69
CA ASP A 415 13.59 16.83 25.23
C ASP A 415 14.19 15.44 25.56
N PHE A 416 13.40 14.50 26.12
CA PHE A 416 13.86 13.14 26.44
C PHE A 416 14.48 12.43 25.23
N PHE A 417 13.78 12.44 24.09
CA PHE A 417 14.29 11.83 22.85
C PHE A 417 15.35 12.67 22.16
N ASN A 418 15.33 14.00 22.31
CA ASN A 418 16.41 14.87 21.82
C ASN A 418 17.75 14.47 22.43
N ARG A 419 17.81 14.30 23.75
CA ARG A 419 19.01 13.80 24.45
C ARG A 419 19.45 12.43 23.93
N LEU A 420 18.50 11.52 23.67
CA LEU A 420 18.81 10.18 23.16
C LEU A 420 19.34 10.17 21.72
N LEU A 421 19.11 11.23 20.93
CA LEU A 421 19.74 11.36 19.61
C LEU A 421 21.25 11.57 19.71
N GLU A 422 21.72 12.15 20.82
CA GLU A 422 23.13 12.42 21.12
C GLU A 422 23.85 11.20 21.75
N THR A 423 23.09 10.18 22.17
CA THR A 423 23.66 8.97 22.78
C THR A 423 24.60 8.27 21.80
N PRO A 424 25.87 7.99 22.19
CA PRO A 424 26.81 7.26 21.37
C PRO A 424 26.27 5.88 20.96
N ARG A 425 26.54 5.46 19.72
CA ARG A 425 26.11 4.17 19.18
C ARG A 425 27.33 3.33 18.81
N PRO A 426 27.22 1.98 18.80
CA PRO A 426 28.30 1.11 18.37
C PRO A 426 28.86 1.49 17.01
N ALA A 427 30.18 1.44 16.87
CA ALA A 427 30.80 1.46 15.55
C ALA A 427 30.50 0.14 14.82
N GLY A 428 30.26 0.22 13.51
CA GLY A 428 30.06 -0.96 12.67
C GLY A 428 28.63 -1.11 12.12
N ARG A 429 28.42 -2.22 11.43
CA ARG A 429 27.19 -2.51 10.71
C ARG A 429 26.46 -3.67 11.38
N MET A 430 25.16 -3.51 11.55
CA MET A 430 24.26 -4.45 12.20
C MET A 430 23.32 -5.07 11.19
N ASN A 431 22.80 -6.23 11.54
CA ASN A 431 21.94 -7.02 10.69
C ASN A 431 20.52 -7.10 11.27
N PRO A 432 19.68 -6.08 11.03
CA PRO A 432 18.33 -6.08 11.56
C PRO A 432 17.46 -7.18 10.91
N PHE A 433 17.67 -7.50 9.62
CA PHE A 433 16.86 -8.45 8.85
C PHE A 433 17.53 -9.81 8.59
N ARG A 434 18.02 -10.51 9.63
CA ARG A 434 18.45 -11.93 9.59
C ARG A 434 19.20 -12.31 8.28
N ASP A 435 20.30 -11.62 8.01
CA ASP A 435 21.30 -11.82 6.93
C ASP A 435 20.98 -11.15 5.59
N VAL A 436 19.88 -10.41 5.48
CA VAL A 436 19.45 -9.77 4.22
C VAL A 436 19.79 -8.28 4.17
N VAL A 437 19.79 -7.61 5.32
CA VAL A 437 20.04 -6.16 5.42
C VAL A 437 21.16 -5.92 6.39
N VAL A 438 22.12 -5.11 5.99
CA VAL A 438 23.24 -4.70 6.81
C VAL A 438 23.29 -3.18 6.80
N GLU A 439 23.12 -2.53 7.95
CA GLU A 439 23.13 -1.06 8.07
C GLU A 439 23.92 -0.59 9.30
N PRO A 440 24.48 0.62 9.30
CA PRO A 440 25.17 1.17 10.47
C PRO A 440 24.26 1.16 11.73
N ALA A 441 24.81 0.76 12.89
CA ALA A 441 24.08 0.87 14.16
C ALA A 441 23.67 2.32 14.46
N GLY A 442 24.52 3.26 14.01
CA GLY A 442 24.28 4.70 14.00
C GLY A 442 22.92 5.08 13.44
N ASP A 443 22.65 4.57 12.24
CA ASP A 443 21.48 4.89 11.40
C ASP A 443 20.23 4.25 12.02
N ILE A 444 20.28 2.95 12.33
CA ILE A 444 19.17 2.22 12.94
C ILE A 444 18.75 2.86 14.28
N GLY A 445 19.73 3.19 15.13
CA GLY A 445 19.46 3.76 16.45
C GLY A 445 18.82 5.14 16.36
N ALA A 446 19.32 6.02 15.49
CA ALA A 446 18.72 7.33 15.27
C ALA A 446 17.30 7.20 14.71
N SER A 447 17.08 6.32 13.74
CA SER A 447 15.76 6.11 13.14
C SER A 447 14.73 5.62 14.15
N ILE A 448 15.10 4.69 15.05
CA ILE A 448 14.21 4.26 16.15
C ILE A 448 13.93 5.41 17.13
N THR A 449 14.93 6.23 17.47
CA THR A 449 14.75 7.38 18.38
C THR A 449 13.86 8.45 17.77
N LEU A 450 14.06 8.81 16.49
CA LEU A 450 13.21 9.74 15.74
C LEU A 450 11.79 9.20 15.62
N TRP A 451 11.66 7.90 15.39
CA TRP A 451 10.35 7.26 15.34
C TRP A 451 9.61 7.39 16.68
N ALA A 452 10.29 7.12 17.79
CA ALA A 452 9.71 7.24 19.13
C ALA A 452 9.39 8.70 19.50
N MET A 453 10.22 9.65 19.05
CA MET A 453 9.96 11.09 19.16
C MET A 453 8.61 11.45 18.52
N ALA A 454 8.40 11.04 17.26
CA ALA A 454 7.16 11.25 16.52
C ALA A 454 5.93 10.66 17.24
N VAL A 455 6.03 9.38 17.66
CA VAL A 455 4.95 8.68 18.39
C VAL A 455 4.59 9.40 19.69
N SER A 456 5.58 9.94 20.40
CA SER A 456 5.35 10.64 21.66
C SER A 456 4.75 12.04 21.49
N GLY A 457 4.88 12.64 20.30
CA GLY A 457 4.53 14.03 20.07
C GLY A 457 5.41 15.02 20.86
N GLN A 458 6.60 14.60 21.32
CA GLN A 458 7.51 15.40 22.14
C GLN A 458 8.90 15.46 21.51
N GLY A 459 9.50 16.65 21.51
CA GLY A 459 10.85 16.89 21.04
C GLY A 459 10.92 17.83 19.83
N ARG A 460 12.13 17.94 19.26
CA ARG A 460 12.41 18.71 18.04
C ARG A 460 13.36 17.94 17.14
N VAL A 461 13.01 17.76 15.88
CA VAL A 461 13.91 17.20 14.88
C VAL A 461 14.97 18.25 14.52
N PRO A 462 16.27 17.94 14.61
CA PRO A 462 17.31 18.85 14.13
C PRO A 462 17.22 19.05 12.59
N PRO A 463 17.12 20.29 12.07
CA PRO A 463 16.99 20.53 10.63
C PRO A 463 18.16 20.01 9.79
N ASP A 464 19.36 19.90 10.37
CA ASP A 464 20.54 19.32 9.75
C ASP A 464 20.41 17.80 9.49
N MET A 465 19.65 17.07 10.32
CA MET A 465 19.31 15.66 10.03
C MET A 465 18.38 15.53 8.82
N ILE A 466 17.48 16.51 8.61
CA ILE A 466 16.65 16.57 7.39
C ILE A 466 17.51 16.94 6.19
N ALA A 467 18.39 17.93 6.32
CA ALA A 467 19.20 18.48 5.24
C ALA A 467 20.44 17.64 4.87
N ALA A 468 20.75 16.59 5.62
CA ALA A 468 21.92 15.74 5.39
C ALA A 468 22.00 15.25 3.92
N PRO A 469 23.20 15.11 3.34
CA PRO A 469 23.32 14.59 1.98
C PRO A 469 22.96 13.11 1.92
N TRP A 470 22.18 12.71 0.91
CA TRP A 470 21.98 11.29 0.62
C TRP A 470 23.23 10.70 -0.05
N THR A 471 23.83 9.69 0.58
CA THR A 471 25.09 9.06 0.09
C THR A 471 24.95 7.56 -0.17
N LYS A 472 23.73 7.01 -0.14
CA LYS A 472 23.47 5.57 -0.27
C LYS A 472 22.91 5.24 -1.66
N ALA A 473 22.86 3.95 -1.99
CA ALA A 473 22.18 3.51 -3.21
C ALA A 473 20.66 3.74 -3.11
N GLU A 474 20.02 4.14 -4.21
CA GLU A 474 18.59 4.46 -4.29
C GLU A 474 17.67 3.33 -3.78
N ASN A 475 17.95 2.07 -4.13
CA ASN A 475 17.14 0.91 -3.73
C ASN A 475 17.79 0.08 -2.63
N GLY A 476 18.73 0.67 -1.87
CA GLY A 476 19.39 0.01 -0.76
C GLY A 476 18.46 -0.14 0.45
N ALA A 477 18.84 -1.02 1.38
CA ALA A 477 18.10 -1.21 2.62
C ALA A 477 18.11 0.01 3.57
N ALA A 478 18.96 0.99 3.29
CA ALA A 478 18.94 2.31 3.92
C ALA A 478 17.54 2.96 3.88
N LYS A 479 16.68 2.65 2.90
CA LYS A 479 15.30 3.13 2.83
C LYS A 479 14.39 2.74 4.02
N TYR A 480 14.85 1.89 4.94
CA TYR A 480 14.13 1.53 6.17
C TYR A 480 14.75 2.10 7.45
N PHE A 481 16.01 2.54 7.38
CA PHE A 481 16.81 2.81 8.58
C PHE A 481 17.62 4.09 8.51
N ASP A 482 17.63 4.79 7.37
CA ASP A 482 18.34 6.04 7.27
C ASP A 482 17.64 7.12 8.11
N PRO A 483 18.36 7.81 9.02
CA PRO A 483 17.79 8.82 9.89
C PRO A 483 17.10 9.96 9.16
N GLN A 484 17.53 10.25 7.93
CA GLN A 484 17.00 11.37 7.17
C GLN A 484 15.51 11.22 6.88
N GLN A 485 15.07 10.02 6.48
CA GLN A 485 13.66 9.77 6.22
C GLN A 485 12.86 9.84 7.53
N ALA A 486 13.34 9.18 8.58
CA ALA A 486 12.70 9.21 9.89
C ALA A 486 12.59 10.64 10.45
N ALA A 487 13.56 11.50 10.15
CA ALA A 487 13.56 12.91 10.53
C ALA A 487 12.45 13.70 9.82
N MET A 488 12.28 13.50 8.51
CA MET A 488 11.21 14.16 7.75
C MET A 488 9.82 13.73 8.23
N TRP A 489 9.63 12.43 8.48
CA TRP A 489 8.38 11.94 9.07
C TRP A 489 8.15 12.48 10.48
N ALA A 490 9.16 12.41 11.35
CA ALA A 490 9.03 12.90 12.71
C ALA A 490 8.71 14.39 12.77
N ALA A 491 9.32 15.20 11.90
CA ALA A 491 8.98 16.63 11.80
C ALA A 491 7.50 16.83 11.44
N ALA A 492 6.97 16.02 10.51
CA ALA A 492 5.58 16.07 10.10
C ALA A 492 4.62 15.67 11.25
N GLU A 493 4.90 14.58 11.96
CA GLU A 493 4.07 14.10 13.09
C GLU A 493 4.14 15.03 14.32
N LEU A 494 5.27 15.70 14.53
CA LEU A 494 5.44 16.73 15.56
C LEU A 494 4.82 18.08 15.19
N ALA A 495 4.30 18.22 13.96
CA ALA A 495 3.86 19.49 13.40
C ALA A 495 4.94 20.60 13.48
N GLN A 496 6.22 20.23 13.30
CA GLN A 496 7.36 21.13 13.38
C GLN A 496 7.44 22.04 12.15
N LYS A 497 6.71 23.16 12.20
CA LYS A 497 6.55 24.11 11.09
C LYS A 497 7.51 25.30 11.13
N ASP A 498 8.59 25.27 11.93
CA ASP A 498 9.52 26.40 11.97
C ASP A 498 10.25 26.61 10.63
N ALA A 499 10.67 27.85 10.36
CA ALA A 499 11.23 28.23 9.07
C ALA A 499 12.49 27.43 8.69
N GLU A 500 13.32 27.05 9.67
CA GLU A 500 14.53 26.24 9.43
C GLU A 500 14.17 24.84 8.94
N THR A 501 13.09 24.26 9.49
CA THR A 501 12.58 22.96 9.09
C THR A 501 12.01 22.99 7.67
N ILE A 502 11.22 24.02 7.34
CA ILE A 502 10.69 24.18 5.99
C ILE A 502 11.82 24.48 4.98
N ASP A 503 12.80 25.32 5.34
CA ASP A 503 14.01 25.56 4.52
C ASP A 503 14.75 24.24 4.24
N ALA A 504 14.95 23.40 5.27
CA ALA A 504 15.59 22.10 5.12
C ALA A 504 14.82 21.20 4.13
N LEU A 505 13.51 21.05 4.30
CA LEU A 505 12.66 20.25 3.40
C LEU A 505 12.65 20.79 1.95
N ILE A 506 12.53 22.10 1.75
CA ILE A 506 12.55 22.72 0.42
C ILE A 506 13.90 22.51 -0.26
N SER A 507 15.00 22.57 0.50
CA SER A 507 16.35 22.34 -0.05
C SER A 507 16.51 20.93 -0.62
N ARG A 508 15.84 19.93 -0.04
CA ARG A 508 15.86 18.53 -0.51
C ARG A 508 15.32 18.37 -1.92
N LEU A 509 14.26 19.12 -2.25
CA LEU A 509 13.60 19.00 -3.55
C LEU A 509 14.56 19.23 -4.73
N VAL A 510 15.61 20.02 -4.53
CA VAL A 510 16.62 20.35 -5.55
C VAL A 510 17.93 19.57 -5.44
N GLN A 511 18.11 18.71 -4.45
CA GLN A 511 19.36 17.96 -4.32
C GLN A 511 19.47 16.94 -5.49
N PRO A 512 20.61 16.90 -6.19
CA PRO A 512 20.76 16.11 -7.41
C PRO A 512 20.90 14.61 -7.16
N ASN A 513 21.46 14.21 -6.01
CA ASN A 513 21.72 12.82 -5.66
C ASN A 513 20.57 12.16 -4.88
N ASP A 514 19.50 12.92 -4.63
CA ASP A 514 18.35 12.40 -3.93
C ASP A 514 17.56 11.48 -4.84
N PRO A 515 17.30 10.23 -4.42
CA PRO A 515 16.36 9.39 -5.12
C PRO A 515 14.97 10.03 -5.06
N LEU A 516 14.18 9.77 -6.08
CA LEU A 516 12.89 10.44 -6.24
C LEU A 516 11.93 10.17 -5.07
N TRP A 517 12.02 8.99 -4.46
CA TRP A 517 11.16 8.61 -3.34
C TRP A 517 11.49 9.41 -2.08
N LEU A 518 12.76 9.81 -1.91
CA LEU A 518 13.20 10.63 -0.78
C LEU A 518 12.76 12.09 -0.95
N LYS A 519 12.62 12.55 -2.20
CA LYS A 519 11.92 13.81 -2.50
C LYS A 519 10.42 13.69 -2.20
N GLY A 520 9.83 12.53 -2.45
CA GLY A 520 8.47 12.19 -2.04
C GLY A 520 8.26 12.31 -0.53
N ASP A 521 9.21 11.81 0.28
CA ASP A 521 9.20 11.99 1.74
C ASP A 521 9.22 13.48 2.14
N ALA A 522 10.06 14.29 1.50
CA ALA A 522 10.11 15.73 1.75
C ALA A 522 8.80 16.43 1.35
N ILE A 523 8.22 16.07 0.20
CA ILE A 523 6.91 16.57 -0.26
C ILE A 523 5.81 16.17 0.73
N GLY A 524 5.83 14.93 1.21
CA GLY A 524 4.88 14.43 2.20
C GLY A 524 4.92 15.25 3.48
N ALA A 525 6.11 15.49 4.03
CA ALA A 525 6.28 16.35 5.19
C ALA A 525 5.81 17.79 4.93
N LEU A 526 6.21 18.39 3.79
CA LEU A 526 5.79 19.74 3.41
C LEU A 526 4.27 19.85 3.31
N SER A 527 3.60 18.89 2.67
CA SER A 527 2.14 18.89 2.54
C SER A 527 1.44 18.82 3.88
N ILE A 528 1.96 18.04 4.83
CA ILE A 528 1.42 17.95 6.19
C ILE A 528 1.61 19.28 6.94
N LEU A 529 2.83 19.82 6.92
CA LEU A 529 3.19 21.00 7.72
C LEU A 529 2.59 22.32 7.21
N THR A 530 2.29 22.38 5.91
CA THR A 530 1.89 23.64 5.25
C THR A 530 0.44 23.63 4.73
N GLY A 531 -0.18 22.45 4.65
CA GLY A 531 -1.48 22.25 4.01
C GLY A 531 -1.46 22.38 2.48
N GLN A 532 -0.31 22.70 1.86
CA GLN A 532 -0.18 22.82 0.41
C GLN A 532 -0.15 21.44 -0.25
N ARG A 533 -0.73 21.34 -1.44
CA ARG A 533 -0.94 20.07 -2.16
C ARG A 533 -0.35 20.10 -3.57
N PHE A 534 0.85 20.66 -3.71
CA PHE A 534 1.52 20.77 -5.02
C PHE A 534 2.07 19.44 -5.55
N GLY A 535 2.10 18.38 -4.73
CA GLY A 535 2.68 17.09 -5.10
C GLY A 535 4.12 17.26 -5.60
N PHE A 536 4.45 16.63 -6.72
CA PHE A 536 5.79 16.70 -7.33
C PHE A 536 6.02 17.94 -8.22
N ASN A 537 5.15 18.95 -8.16
CA ASN A 537 5.45 20.24 -8.78
C ASN A 537 6.45 21.04 -7.91
N LEU A 538 7.74 20.74 -8.09
CA LEU A 538 8.83 21.32 -7.31
C LEU A 538 8.93 22.85 -7.48
N GLN A 539 8.59 23.36 -8.66
CA GLN A 539 8.61 24.80 -8.93
C GLN A 539 7.55 25.54 -8.12
N ASN A 540 6.37 24.95 -7.96
CA ASN A 540 5.31 25.51 -7.10
C ASN A 540 5.76 25.54 -5.65
N TRP A 541 6.37 24.47 -5.13
CA TRP A 541 6.95 24.46 -3.78
C TRP A 541 7.97 25.57 -3.56
N GLN A 542 8.93 25.72 -4.47
CA GLN A 542 9.95 26.77 -4.37
C GLN A 542 9.37 28.18 -4.50
N SER A 543 8.40 28.37 -5.38
CA SER A 543 7.79 29.69 -5.60
C SER A 543 6.90 30.10 -4.45
N TRP A 544 6.10 29.17 -3.93
CA TRP A 544 5.33 29.36 -2.71
C TRP A 544 6.23 29.71 -1.53
N TRP A 545 7.29 28.93 -1.29
CA TRP A 545 8.14 29.16 -0.13
C TRP A 545 8.88 30.50 -0.20
N ARG A 546 9.37 30.92 -1.37
CA ARG A 546 9.97 32.25 -1.56
C ARG A 546 9.02 33.39 -1.18
N GLN A 547 7.72 33.22 -1.43
CA GLN A 547 6.70 34.21 -1.08
C GLN A 547 6.30 34.14 0.39
N ALA A 548 6.14 32.94 0.95
CA ALA A 548 5.68 32.73 2.31
C ALA A 548 6.76 32.97 3.38
N ARG A 549 8.02 32.65 3.09
CA ARG A 549 9.13 32.65 4.06
C ARG A 549 9.31 33.95 4.85
N PRO A 550 9.23 35.17 4.26
CA PRO A 550 9.43 36.42 5.01
C PRO A 550 8.44 36.64 6.14
N ASP A 551 7.21 36.15 5.99
CA ASP A 551 6.13 36.31 6.97
C ASP A 551 5.91 35.06 7.83
N TRP A 552 6.45 33.90 7.43
CA TRP A 552 6.34 32.65 8.16
C TRP A 552 6.91 32.70 9.58
N GLN A 553 8.01 33.42 9.77
CA GLN A 553 8.68 33.60 11.08
C GLN A 553 7.84 34.39 12.11
N LYS A 554 6.75 35.04 11.69
CA LYS A 554 5.90 35.88 12.56
C LYS A 554 4.66 35.14 13.09
N SER A 555 4.49 33.87 12.74
CA SER A 555 3.33 32.99 13.01
C SER A 555 3.75 31.66 13.63
#